data_AF-I2CQM4-F1
#
_entry.id   AF-I2CQM4-F1
#
_cell.length_a   1.000
_cell.length_b   1.000
_cell.length_c   1.000
_cell.angle_alpha   90.00
_cell.angle_beta   90.00
_cell.angle_gamma   90.00
#
_symmetry.space_group_name_H-M   'P 1'
#
loop_
_entity.id
_entity.type
_entity.pdbx_description
1 polymer ?
#
loop_
_entity_poly.entity_id
_entity_poly.type
_entity_poly.pdbx_seq_one_letter_code
_entity_poly.pdbx_strand_id
1 'polypeptide(L)'
;MPLRLDEGWNHVYLNLADVVKRAYGTVYVETLRVQVHANCRLRRIFFAERQCADDELPPEFRLFQPVKKQATAASISSYQQPQNELEESR
;
A
#
# COMPACT_ATOMS: atom_id res chain seq x y z
N MET A 1 19.71 3.03 -15.53
CA MET A 1 19.27 1.73 -14.98
C MET A 1 17.88 1.43 -15.55
N PRO A 2 17.68 0.34 -16.31
CA PRO A 2 16.35 -0.04 -16.79
C PRO A 2 15.50 -0.59 -15.63
N LEU A 3 14.25 -0.13 -15.52
CA LEU A 3 13.28 -0.65 -14.57
C LEU A 3 12.36 -1.64 -15.29
N ARG A 4 12.16 -2.82 -14.69
CA ARG A 4 11.10 -3.75 -15.10
C ARG A 4 9.89 -3.51 -14.21
N LEU A 5 8.73 -3.43 -14.83
CA LEU A 5 7.46 -3.20 -14.15
C LEU A 5 6.54 -4.38 -14.45
N ASP A 6 5.76 -4.79 -13.46
CA ASP A 6 4.76 -5.84 -13.62
C ASP A 6 3.43 -5.25 -14.13
N GLU A 7 2.51 -6.12 -14.55
CA GLU A 7 1.18 -5.69 -14.99
C GLU A 7 0.37 -5.11 -13.82
N GLY A 8 -0.08 -3.87 -13.96
CA GLY A 8 -0.94 -3.19 -12.96
C GLY A 8 -0.25 -2.04 -12.23
N TRP A 9 -0.59 -1.88 -10.95
CA TRP A 9 0.01 -0.85 -10.10
C TRP A 9 1.28 -1.39 -9.44
N ASN A 10 2.40 -0.71 -9.66
CA ASN A 10 3.71 -1.09 -9.11
C ASN A 10 4.15 -0.12 -8.01
N HIS A 11 4.75 -0.66 -6.96
CA HIS A 11 5.49 0.10 -5.96
C HIS A 11 6.98 0.09 -6.30
N VAL A 12 7.50 1.23 -6.75
CA VAL A 12 8.91 1.37 -7.13
C VAL A 12 9.65 2.10 -6.02
N TYR A 13 10.63 1.42 -5.42
CA TYR A 13 11.53 1.99 -4.42
C TYR A 13 12.89 2.27 -5.07
N LEU A 14 13.34 3.51 -4.99
CA LEU A 14 14.65 3.92 -5.48
C LEU A 14 15.53 4.32 -4.29
N ASN A 15 16.51 3.49 -3.95
CA ASN A 15 17.51 3.88 -2.94
C ASN A 15 18.52 4.84 -3.57
N LEU A 16 18.31 6.14 -3.35
CA LEU A 16 19.16 7.20 -3.89
C LEU A 16 20.61 7.10 -3.38
N ALA A 17 20.80 6.69 -2.12
CA ALA A 17 22.13 6.57 -1.54
C ALA A 17 22.97 5.52 -2.27
N ASP A 18 22.39 4.34 -2.53
CA ASP A 18 23.08 3.26 -3.23
C ASP A 18 23.30 3.58 -4.70
N VAL A 19 22.33 4.22 -5.36
CA VAL A 19 22.43 4.60 -6.77
C VAL A 19 23.56 5.61 -6.97
N VAL A 20 23.65 6.65 -6.14
CA VAL A 20 24.72 7.66 -6.22
C VAL A 20 26.07 7.05 -5.90
N LYS A 21 26.14 6.21 -4.85
CA LYS A 21 27.39 5.53 -4.47
C LYS A 21 27.90 4.60 -5.56
N ARG A 22 27.02 3.86 -6.24
CA ARG A 22 27.41 2.95 -7.34
C ARG A 22 27.75 3.69 -8.63
N ALA A 23 27.09 4.81 -8.92
CA ALA A 23 27.32 5.55 -10.16
C ALA A 23 28.55 6.47 -10.08
N TYR A 24 28.75 7.14 -8.94
CA TYR A 24 29.75 8.20 -8.79
C TYR A 24 30.74 7.98 -7.65
N GLY A 25 30.53 6.98 -6.79
CA GLY A 25 31.40 6.72 -5.63
C GLY A 25 31.26 7.72 -4.48
N THR A 26 30.30 8.65 -4.56
CA THR A 26 30.06 9.70 -3.56
C THR A 26 28.87 9.39 -2.67
N VAL A 27 28.73 10.14 -1.57
CA VAL A 27 27.62 10.03 -0.62
C VAL A 27 26.46 10.91 -1.06
N TYR A 28 25.24 10.40 -0.92
CA TYR A 28 24.01 11.13 -1.18
C TYR A 28 23.74 12.17 -0.08
N VAL A 29 23.41 13.41 -0.46
CA VAL A 29 23.14 14.52 0.46
C VAL A 29 21.71 15.02 0.30
N GLU A 30 21.35 15.49 -0.89
CA GLU A 30 20.02 16.03 -1.17
C GLU A 30 19.56 15.74 -2.60
N THR A 31 18.25 15.81 -2.81
CA THR A 31 17.63 15.74 -4.15
C THR A 31 17.09 17.11 -4.52
N LEU A 32 17.63 17.71 -5.59
CA LEU A 32 17.21 19.04 -6.05
C LEU A 32 15.90 19.02 -6.85
N ARG A 33 15.69 18.01 -7.69
CA ARG A 33 14.54 17.95 -8.60
C ARG A 33 14.17 16.51 -8.95
N VAL A 34 12.87 16.25 -8.93
CA VAL A 34 12.28 15.02 -9.49
C VAL A 34 11.55 15.38 -10.78
N GLN A 35 11.83 14.64 -11.85
CA GLN A 35 11.15 14.77 -13.13
C GLN A 35 10.44 13.47 -13.46
N VAL A 36 9.19 13.60 -13.89
CA VAL A 36 8.36 12.49 -14.31
C VAL A 36 7.97 12.74 -15.76
N HIS A 37 8.24 11.77 -16.63
CA HIS A 37 7.89 11.82 -18.05
C HIS A 37 6.49 11.25 -18.32
N ALA A 38 5.99 11.46 -19.54
CA ALA A 38 4.67 11.01 -19.98
C ALA A 38 4.49 9.47 -19.91
N ASN A 39 3.25 9.00 -20.15
CA ASN A 39 2.86 7.59 -20.12
C ASN A 39 3.04 6.89 -18.76
N CYS A 40 2.90 7.61 -17.65
CA CYS A 40 2.80 7.01 -16.33
C CYS A 40 1.53 7.47 -15.61
N ARG A 41 0.91 6.57 -14.83
CA ARG A 41 -0.19 6.89 -13.93
C ARG A 41 0.32 6.82 -12.50
N LEU A 42 0.53 7.97 -11.90
CA LEU A 42 1.03 8.07 -10.53
C LEU A 42 -0.13 8.20 -9.55
N ARG A 43 -0.02 7.52 -8.41
CA ARG A 43 -0.91 7.72 -7.27
C ARG A 43 -0.27 8.63 -6.24
N ARG A 44 0.97 8.34 -5.84
CA ARG A 44 1.73 9.10 -4.84
C ARG A 44 3.23 8.99 -5.10
N ILE A 45 3.96 10.05 -4.76
CA ILE A 45 5.42 10.08 -4.67
C ILE A 45 5.74 10.59 -3.27
N PHE A 46 6.63 9.90 -2.56
CA PHE A 46 7.07 10.30 -1.23
C PHE A 46 8.57 10.00 -1.07
N PHE A 47 9.21 10.75 -0.19
CA PHE A 47 10.57 10.46 0.27
C PHE A 47 10.48 9.80 1.64
N ALA A 48 11.27 8.75 1.83
CA ALA A 48 11.43 8.08 3.10
C ALA A 48 12.92 7.85 3.34
N GLU A 49 13.33 7.97 4.61
CA GLU A 49 14.72 7.71 5.01
C GLU A 49 15.06 6.21 4.92
N ARG A 50 14.05 5.35 5.13
CA ARG A 50 14.19 3.89 5.13
C ARG A 50 13.12 3.26 4.25
N GLN A 51 13.39 2.03 3.83
CA GLN A 51 12.38 1.20 3.16
C GLN A 51 11.30 0.85 4.17
N CYS A 52 10.22 1.63 4.18
CA CYS A 52 9.03 1.31 4.95
C CYS A 52 8.29 0.17 4.24
N ALA A 53 8.08 -0.94 4.94
CA ALA A 53 7.22 -2.01 4.48
C ALA A 53 5.75 -1.53 4.46
N ASP A 54 4.91 -2.12 3.60
CA ASP A 54 3.49 -1.75 3.44
C ASP A 54 2.71 -1.82 4.77
N ASP A 55 3.18 -2.60 5.75
CA ASP A 55 2.57 -2.77 7.07
C ASP A 55 2.78 -1.57 8.01
N GLU A 56 3.87 -0.83 7.86
CA GLU A 56 4.17 0.36 8.68
C GLU A 56 3.57 1.65 8.09
N LEU A 57 3.16 1.59 6.83
CA LEU A 57 2.51 2.71 6.16
C LEU A 57 1.07 2.86 6.69
N PRO A 58 0.64 4.09 7.06
CA PRO A 58 -0.74 4.37 7.39
C PRO A 58 -1.68 3.82 6.31
N PRO A 59 -2.88 3.34 6.65
CA PRO A 59 -3.77 2.65 5.71
C PRO A 59 -4.07 3.47 4.46
N GLU A 60 -3.97 4.80 4.49
CA GLU A 60 -4.09 5.62 3.30
C GLU A 60 -3.07 5.30 2.20
N PHE A 61 -1.85 4.89 2.55
CA PHE A 61 -0.72 4.71 1.63
C PHE A 61 -0.55 3.28 1.10
N ARG A 62 -1.34 2.33 1.60
CA ARG A 62 -1.35 0.97 1.08
C ARG A 62 -1.98 0.94 -0.32
N LEU A 63 -1.37 0.18 -1.22
CA LEU A 63 -1.91 -0.06 -2.55
C LEU A 63 -3.12 -0.98 -2.45
N PHE A 64 -4.28 -0.43 -2.13
CA PHE A 64 -5.51 -1.19 -2.25
C PHE A 64 -5.73 -1.47 -3.74
N GLN A 65 -5.57 -2.74 -4.14
CA GLN A 65 -6.28 -3.22 -5.30
C GLN A 65 -7.77 -2.93 -5.08
N PRO A 66 -8.50 -2.43 -6.08
CA PRO A 66 -9.93 -2.22 -5.93
C PRO A 66 -10.55 -3.56 -5.53
N VAL A 67 -11.08 -3.63 -4.31
CA VAL A 67 -11.96 -4.70 -3.90
C VAL A 67 -13.06 -4.72 -4.94
N LYS A 68 -13.15 -5.77 -5.76
CA LYS A 68 -14.33 -5.99 -6.59
C LYS A 68 -15.50 -5.97 -5.60
N LYS A 69 -16.32 -4.92 -5.60
CA LYS A 69 -17.61 -4.95 -4.91
C LYS A 69 -18.40 -6.06 -5.58
N GLN A 70 -18.32 -7.27 -5.04
CA GLN A 70 -19.38 -8.24 -5.24
C GLN A 70 -20.60 -7.60 -4.58
N ALA A 71 -21.44 -7.01 -5.41
CA ALA A 71 -22.81 -6.74 -5.03
C ALA A 71 -23.48 -8.09 -4.86
N THR A 72 -23.47 -8.63 -3.64
CA THR A 72 -24.42 -9.66 -3.23
C THR A 72 -24.87 -9.37 -1.81
N ALA A 73 -26.17 -9.21 -1.70
CA ALA A 73 -26.95 -8.87 -0.53
C ALA A 73 -26.91 -9.94 0.58
N ALA A 74 -27.39 -9.53 1.76
CA ALA A 74 -27.66 -10.28 2.99
C ALA A 74 -26.41 -10.63 3.83
N SER A 75 -26.25 -10.13 5.07
CA SER A 75 -27.24 -10.10 6.15
C SER A 75 -27.14 -8.83 7.02
N ILE A 76 -28.24 -8.07 7.05
CA ILE A 76 -28.62 -7.29 8.23
C ILE A 76 -29.57 -8.19 9.02
N SER A 77 -29.13 -8.61 10.21
CA SER A 77 -29.97 -9.16 11.28
C SER A 77 -29.06 -9.33 12.50
N SER A 78 -29.27 -8.77 13.68
CA SER A 78 -30.31 -7.90 14.24
C SER A 78 -29.84 -7.56 15.67
N TYR A 79 -30.20 -6.38 16.18
CA TYR A 79 -30.18 -6.15 17.63
C TYR A 79 -31.21 -7.05 18.34
N GLN A 80 -30.90 -7.32 19.61
CA GLN A 80 -31.75 -7.83 20.71
C GLN A 80 -31.96 -9.35 20.87
N GLN A 81 -31.48 -9.86 22.02
CA GLN A 81 -32.02 -11.03 22.74
C GLN A 81 -33.47 -10.76 23.18
N PRO A 82 -34.29 -11.80 23.45
CA PRO A 82 -34.53 -12.14 24.86
C PRO A 82 -34.79 -13.63 25.18
N GLN A 83 -34.41 -13.95 26.42
CA GLN A 83 -34.99 -14.86 27.42
C GLN A 83 -36.03 -15.95 27.06
N ASN A 84 -35.73 -17.12 27.64
CA ASN A 84 -36.61 -18.19 28.14
C ASN A 84 -36.98 -19.35 27.20
N GLU A 85 -36.60 -20.56 27.60
CA GLU A 85 -37.47 -21.68 28.03
C GLU A 85 -36.61 -22.97 28.00
N LEU A 86 -36.14 -23.44 29.16
CA LEU A 86 -36.74 -24.46 30.04
C LEU A 86 -36.27 -25.89 29.69
N GLU A 87 -35.82 -26.59 30.73
CA GLU A 87 -35.67 -28.05 30.84
C GLU A 87 -34.56 -28.76 30.04
N GLU A 88 -33.49 -29.13 30.73
CA GLU A 88 -33.13 -30.53 31.01
C GLU A 88 -31.83 -30.55 31.84
N SER A 89 -31.92 -30.56 33.17
CA SER A 89 -32.03 -31.80 33.96
C SER A 89 -30.74 -32.63 34.00
N ARG A 90 -29.80 -32.25 34.88
CA ARG A 90 -29.07 -33.18 35.76
C ARG A 90 -28.35 -32.48 36.89
#